data_AF-A0A2C4QCP7-F1
#
_entry.id   AF-A0A2C4QCP7-F1
#
_cell.length_a   1.000
_cell.length_b   1.000
_cell.length_c   1.000
_cell.angle_alpha   90.00
_cell.angle_beta   90.00
_cell.angle_gamma   90.00
#
_symmetry.space_group_name_H-M   'P 1'
#
loop_
_entity.id
_entity.type
_entity.pdbx_description
1 polymer ?
#
loop_
_entity_poly.entity_id
_entity_poly.type
_entity_poly.pdbx_seq_one_letter_code
_entity_poly.pdbx_strand_id
1 'polypeptide(L)'
;MQILLIRHGESEADILNVHEGRADFELTENGRRQVQRLVQKVKADFPPDFIWASTLKRARETGETLAEGIGCPIQLEEELMEFNNGVQAGLSFEEAKKYPEPKFLHDRFENGESFIEFRMRIEGIFSKIVTENTYERIAIVAHGGVINSLLRAFFKMPISMDYYFKMGDTGISLIEIDGEQKTVHFINDTNHLDGM
;
A
#
# COMPACT_ATOMS: atom_id res chain seq x y z
N MET A 1 -16.45 -6.79 -8.83
CA MET A 1 -15.75 -5.61 -8.25
C MET A 1 -14.28 -5.68 -8.61
N GLN A 2 -13.77 -4.59 -9.19
CA GLN A 2 -12.36 -4.40 -9.49
C GLN A 2 -11.69 -3.56 -8.39
N ILE A 3 -10.46 -3.94 -8.01
CA ILE A 3 -9.69 -3.27 -6.96
C ILE A 3 -8.31 -2.93 -7.53
N LEU A 4 -8.02 -1.65 -7.60
CA LEU A 4 -6.68 -1.14 -7.86
C LEU A 4 -5.91 -1.10 -6.55
N LEU A 5 -4.74 -1.72 -6.49
CA LEU A 5 -3.79 -1.59 -5.39
C LEU A 5 -2.65 -0.70 -5.85
N ILE A 6 -2.47 0.43 -5.19
CA ILE A 6 -1.55 1.49 -5.62
C ILE A 6 -0.59 1.80 -4.47
N ARG A 7 0.71 1.69 -4.71
CA ARG A 7 1.71 2.16 -3.74
C ARG A 7 1.79 3.69 -3.82
N HIS A 8 2.04 4.36 -2.70
CA HIS A 8 2.40 5.78 -2.69
C HIS A 8 3.58 6.09 -3.64
N GLY A 9 3.73 7.36 -4.02
CA GLY A 9 4.91 7.84 -4.73
C GLY A 9 6.17 7.85 -3.87
N GLU A 10 7.32 8.13 -4.47
CA GLU A 10 8.61 8.24 -3.78
C GLU A 10 8.51 9.21 -2.58
N SER A 11 9.06 8.78 -1.45
CA SER A 11 9.02 9.49 -0.18
C SER A 11 10.40 10.02 0.22
N GLU A 12 10.46 10.96 1.18
CA GLU A 12 11.74 11.41 1.73
C GLU A 12 12.54 10.28 2.39
N ALA A 13 11.88 9.20 2.85
CA ALA A 13 12.54 8.04 3.44
C ALA A 13 13.48 7.34 2.44
N ASP A 14 13.11 7.32 1.16
CA ASP A 14 13.91 6.72 0.08
C ASP A 14 15.25 7.47 -0.11
N ILE A 15 15.24 8.80 0.10
CA ILE A 15 16.45 9.64 0.03
C ILE A 15 17.30 9.45 1.30
N LEU A 16 16.66 9.40 2.45
CA LEU A 16 17.33 9.32 3.76
C LEU A 16 17.89 7.93 4.08
N ASN A 17 17.53 6.89 3.31
CA ASN A 17 17.92 5.50 3.55
C ASN A 17 17.59 5.04 4.98
N VAL A 18 16.34 5.29 5.38
CA VAL A 18 15.79 4.95 6.70
C VAL A 18 14.72 3.89 6.60
N HIS A 19 14.48 3.18 7.69
CA HIS A 19 13.28 2.36 7.84
C HIS A 19 12.07 3.28 7.94
N GLU A 20 11.23 3.26 6.91
CA GLU A 20 10.04 4.09 6.90
C GLU A 20 9.00 3.55 7.89
N GLY A 21 8.33 2.44 7.55
CA GLY A 21 7.23 1.91 8.36
C GLY A 21 6.21 3.00 8.68
N ARG A 22 6.06 3.33 9.96
CA ARG A 22 5.16 4.40 10.43
C ARG A 22 5.82 5.76 10.64
N ALA A 23 7.09 5.94 10.27
CA ALA A 23 7.65 7.27 10.16
C ALA A 23 6.93 8.03 9.04
N ASP A 24 6.34 9.17 9.39
CA ASP A 24 5.37 9.86 8.57
C ASP A 24 6.04 10.91 7.68
N PHE A 25 6.76 10.44 6.67
CA PHE A 25 7.48 11.25 5.70
C PHE A 25 6.56 11.75 4.57
N GLU A 26 6.90 12.91 4.03
CA GLU A 26 6.22 13.51 2.88
C GLU A 26 6.67 12.85 1.57
N LEU A 27 5.92 13.05 0.48
CA LEU A 27 6.42 12.76 -0.86
C LEU A 27 7.58 13.69 -1.22
N THR A 28 8.52 13.18 -2.03
CA THR A 28 9.53 14.03 -2.66
C THR A 28 8.92 14.80 -3.84
N GLU A 29 9.68 15.76 -4.39
CA GLU A 29 9.27 16.41 -5.65
C GLU A 29 9.16 15.39 -6.80
N ASN A 30 10.05 14.38 -6.82
CA ASN A 30 9.96 13.31 -7.80
C ASN A 30 8.70 12.45 -7.57
N GLY A 31 8.39 12.12 -6.32
CA GLY A 31 7.18 11.42 -5.91
C GLY A 31 5.91 12.13 -6.39
N ARG A 32 5.83 13.46 -6.21
CA ARG A 32 4.71 14.26 -6.72
C ARG A 32 4.58 14.17 -8.24
N ARG A 33 5.68 14.21 -9.00
CA ARG A 33 5.66 14.00 -10.46
C ARG A 33 5.19 12.59 -10.84
N GLN A 34 5.61 11.56 -10.12
CA GLN A 34 5.13 10.19 -10.33
C GLN A 34 3.61 10.11 -10.12
N VAL A 35 3.10 10.73 -9.05
CA VAL A 35 1.65 10.75 -8.73
C VAL A 35 0.86 11.47 -9.83
N GLN A 36 1.37 12.55 -10.41
CA GLN A 36 0.70 13.20 -11.55
C GLN A 36 0.61 12.27 -12.77
N ARG A 37 1.65 11.49 -13.08
CA ARG A 37 1.59 10.49 -14.17
C ARG A 37 0.64 9.34 -13.85
N LEU A 38 0.62 8.90 -12.60
CA LEU A 38 -0.34 7.91 -12.09
C LEU A 38 -1.78 8.38 -12.31
N VAL A 39 -2.10 9.63 -11.96
CA VAL A 39 -3.44 10.22 -12.17
C VAL A 39 -3.86 10.12 -13.63
N GLN A 40 -3.00 10.52 -14.57
CA GLN A 40 -3.32 10.46 -16.00
C GLN A 40 -3.60 9.03 -16.46
N LYS A 41 -2.76 8.08 -16.04
CA LYS A 41 -2.90 6.67 -16.38
C LYS A 41 -4.20 6.07 -15.83
N VAL A 42 -4.46 6.27 -14.52
CA VAL A 42 -5.65 5.76 -13.85
C VAL A 42 -6.92 6.33 -14.48
N LYS A 43 -6.95 7.64 -14.72
CA LYS A 43 -8.11 8.31 -15.31
C LYS A 43 -8.44 7.80 -16.71
N ALA A 44 -7.43 7.51 -17.52
CA ALA A 44 -7.62 7.05 -18.89
C ALA A 44 -8.09 5.59 -18.96
N ASP A 45 -7.48 4.71 -18.16
CA ASP A 45 -7.61 3.26 -18.39
C ASP A 45 -8.49 2.56 -17.35
N PHE A 46 -8.50 3.03 -16.10
CA PHE A 46 -9.16 2.37 -14.99
C PHE A 46 -9.64 3.35 -13.90
N PRO A 47 -10.51 4.33 -14.23
CA PRO A 47 -11.00 5.26 -13.22
C PRO A 47 -11.80 4.52 -12.14
N PRO A 48 -11.45 4.64 -10.84
CA PRO A 48 -12.24 4.13 -9.73
C PRO A 48 -13.42 5.06 -9.39
N ASP A 49 -14.46 4.50 -8.79
CA ASP A 49 -15.61 5.24 -8.26
C ASP A 49 -15.38 5.71 -6.81
N PHE A 50 -14.42 5.09 -6.12
CA PHE A 50 -14.09 5.36 -4.72
C PHE A 50 -12.63 5.00 -4.40
N ILE A 51 -12.01 5.77 -3.50
CA ILE A 51 -10.63 5.55 -3.07
C ILE A 51 -10.55 5.35 -1.56
N TRP A 52 -9.90 4.28 -1.14
CA TRP A 52 -9.38 4.10 0.20
C TRP A 52 -7.91 4.51 0.23
N ALA A 53 -7.48 5.24 1.25
CA ALA A 53 -6.07 5.57 1.42
C ALA A 53 -5.62 5.43 2.87
N SER A 54 -4.36 5.02 3.05
CA SER A 54 -3.70 5.11 4.35
C SER A 54 -3.64 6.56 4.85
N THR A 55 -3.72 6.75 6.17
CA THR A 55 -3.58 8.08 6.81
C THR A 55 -2.16 8.65 6.79
N LEU A 56 -1.11 7.82 6.63
CA LEU A 56 0.28 8.29 6.47
C LEU A 56 0.43 9.23 5.26
N LYS A 57 1.13 10.35 5.46
CA LYS A 57 1.27 11.50 4.56
C LYS A 57 1.51 11.12 3.11
N ARG A 58 2.54 10.33 2.81
CA ARG A 58 2.85 9.89 1.44
C ARG A 58 1.70 9.19 0.72
N ALA A 59 0.96 8.33 1.42
CA ALA A 59 -0.17 7.59 0.86
C ALA A 59 -1.43 8.45 0.82
N ARG A 60 -1.66 9.28 1.84
CA ARG A 60 -2.73 10.28 1.87
C ARG A 60 -2.58 11.27 0.71
N GLU A 61 -1.41 11.89 0.55
CA GLU A 61 -1.11 12.85 -0.52
C GLU A 61 -1.30 12.21 -1.90
N THR A 62 -0.80 10.98 -2.08
CA THR A 62 -1.03 10.20 -3.31
C THR A 62 -2.53 9.98 -3.57
N GLY A 63 -3.27 9.54 -2.55
CA GLY A 63 -4.70 9.25 -2.64
C GLY A 63 -5.56 10.49 -2.90
N GLU A 64 -5.29 11.59 -2.20
CA GLU A 64 -5.99 12.87 -2.36
C GLU A 64 -5.77 13.44 -3.75
N THR A 65 -4.52 13.44 -4.24
CA THR A 65 -4.20 13.88 -5.60
C THR A 65 -4.90 13.03 -6.65
N LEU A 66 -4.96 11.71 -6.43
CA LEU A 66 -5.66 10.78 -7.31
C LEU A 66 -7.17 11.05 -7.32
N ALA A 67 -7.78 11.19 -6.14
CA ALA A 67 -9.20 11.48 -5.96
C ALA A 67 -9.61 12.79 -6.64
N GLU A 68 -8.82 13.85 -6.48
CA GLU A 68 -9.04 15.13 -7.15
C GLU A 68 -8.96 14.99 -8.67
N GLY A 69 -7.94 14.29 -9.17
CA GLY A 69 -7.74 14.10 -10.60
C GLY A 69 -8.83 13.29 -11.30
N ILE A 70 -9.41 12.30 -10.62
CA ILE A 70 -10.53 11.48 -11.11
C ILE A 70 -11.88 12.17 -10.88
N GLY A 71 -12.04 12.87 -9.76
CA GLY A 71 -13.31 13.46 -9.33
C GLY A 71 -14.19 12.49 -8.53
N CYS A 72 -13.60 11.59 -7.73
CA CYS A 72 -14.32 10.60 -6.93
C CYS A 72 -14.07 10.80 -5.42
N PRO A 73 -14.97 10.32 -4.53
CA PRO A 73 -14.77 10.35 -3.09
C PRO A 73 -13.54 9.53 -2.62
N ILE A 74 -12.98 9.96 -1.50
CA ILE A 74 -11.88 9.30 -0.79
C ILE A 74 -12.22 9.12 0.68
N GLN A 75 -11.81 7.99 1.26
CA GLN A 75 -11.80 7.73 2.70
C GLN A 75 -10.41 7.37 3.18
N LEU A 76 -9.95 8.09 4.20
CA LEU A 76 -8.71 7.77 4.91
C LEU A 76 -8.98 6.67 5.95
N GLU A 77 -8.08 5.70 6.03
CA GLU A 77 -8.23 4.49 6.85
C GLU A 77 -6.91 4.16 7.56
N GLU A 78 -6.96 4.13 8.90
CA GLU A 78 -5.80 3.86 9.75
C GLU A 78 -5.34 2.40 9.64
N GLU A 79 -6.27 1.49 9.40
CA GLU A 79 -5.96 0.06 9.24
C GLU A 79 -5.15 -0.22 7.95
N LEU A 80 -5.02 0.76 7.04
CA LEU A 80 -4.18 0.68 5.84
C LEU A 80 -2.76 1.25 6.04
N MET A 81 -2.40 1.73 7.23
CA MET A 81 -1.02 2.18 7.50
C MET A 81 -0.01 1.04 7.34
N GLU A 82 1.22 1.39 6.98
CA GLU A 82 2.32 0.43 6.87
C GLU A 82 2.59 -0.27 8.21
N PHE A 83 3.33 -1.38 8.11
CA PHE A 83 3.83 -2.14 9.24
C PHE A 83 4.36 -1.24 10.36
N ASN A 84 3.85 -1.45 11.58
CA ASN A 84 4.36 -0.77 12.76
C ASN A 84 5.69 -1.40 13.19
N ASN A 85 6.78 -0.90 12.63
CA ASN A 85 8.15 -1.27 12.96
C ASN A 85 8.66 -0.67 14.29
N GLY A 86 7.77 -0.07 15.09
CA GLY A 86 8.08 0.40 16.44
C GLY A 86 9.23 1.40 16.47
N VAL A 87 10.24 1.13 17.30
CA VAL A 87 11.39 2.02 17.51
C VAL A 87 12.29 2.17 16.29
N GLN A 88 12.19 1.29 15.28
CA GLN A 88 12.97 1.39 14.06
C GLN A 88 12.44 2.47 13.10
N ALA A 89 11.22 2.96 13.30
CA ALA A 89 10.62 4.00 12.45
C ALA A 89 11.52 5.26 12.39
N GLY A 90 11.98 5.60 11.19
CA GLY A 90 12.84 6.76 10.92
C GLY A 90 14.32 6.55 11.23
N LEU A 91 14.73 5.38 11.74
CA LEU A 91 16.14 5.07 11.95
C LEU A 91 16.82 4.70 10.63
N SER A 92 18.09 5.06 10.49
CA SER A 92 18.91 4.53 9.39
C SER A 92 19.01 3.00 9.48
N PHE A 93 19.22 2.34 8.34
CA PHE A 93 19.42 0.88 8.31
C PHE A 93 20.54 0.40 9.24
N GLU A 94 21.60 1.21 9.44
CA GLU A 94 22.70 0.86 10.35
C GLU A 94 22.31 1.03 11.83
N GLU A 95 21.50 2.02 12.17
CA GLU A 95 21.03 2.20 13.55
C GLU A 95 20.00 1.13 13.94
N ALA A 96 19.13 0.74 13.01
CA ALA A 96 18.12 -0.30 13.24
C ALA A 96 18.74 -1.66 13.62
N LYS A 97 19.92 -2.00 13.10
CA LYS A 97 20.66 -3.24 13.45
C LYS A 97 21.00 -3.38 14.94
N LYS A 98 20.93 -2.29 15.72
CA LYS A 98 21.17 -2.31 17.17
C LYS A 98 19.99 -2.87 17.95
N TYR A 99 18.82 -2.97 17.34
CA TYR A 99 17.61 -3.50 17.94
C TYR A 99 17.44 -4.98 17.58
N PRO A 100 16.92 -5.81 18.50
CA PRO A 100 16.70 -7.23 18.22
C PRO A 100 15.60 -7.41 17.18
N GLU A 101 15.87 -8.25 16.19
CA GLU A 101 14.84 -8.71 15.26
C GLU A 101 13.94 -9.75 15.94
N PRO A 102 12.62 -9.77 15.64
CA PRO A 102 11.73 -10.77 16.19
C PRO A 102 12.13 -12.18 15.76
N LYS A 103 12.15 -13.11 16.71
CA LYS A 103 12.56 -14.49 16.45
C LYS A 103 11.43 -15.32 15.85
N PHE A 104 10.19 -15.02 16.25
CA PHE A 104 8.99 -15.69 15.77
C PHE A 104 7.99 -14.68 15.21
N LEU A 105 7.09 -15.14 14.34
CA LEU A 105 6.10 -14.28 13.68
C LEU A 105 5.11 -13.60 14.64
N HIS A 106 4.95 -14.13 15.85
CA HIS A 106 4.12 -13.57 16.91
C HIS A 106 4.86 -12.61 17.83
N ASP A 107 6.19 -12.51 17.71
CA ASP A 107 6.97 -11.53 18.43
C ASP A 107 6.77 -10.14 17.79
N ARG A 108 6.57 -9.13 18.63
CA ARG A 108 6.42 -7.73 18.17
C ARG A 108 7.78 -7.10 17.95
N PHE A 109 7.86 -6.17 17.00
CA PHE A 109 9.02 -5.28 16.86
C PHE A 109 9.00 -4.22 17.95
N GLU A 110 9.51 -4.55 19.15
CA GLU A 110 9.49 -3.66 20.32
C GLU A 110 8.05 -3.15 20.60
N ASN A 111 7.83 -1.84 20.62
CA ASN A 111 6.51 -1.21 20.78
C ASN A 111 5.67 -1.20 19.47
N GLY A 112 6.14 -1.87 18.44
CA GLY A 112 5.50 -2.03 17.14
C GLY A 112 4.42 -3.10 17.13
N GLU A 113 4.18 -3.71 15.97
CA GLU A 113 3.32 -4.88 15.80
C GLU A 113 4.14 -6.11 15.40
N SER A 114 3.55 -7.30 15.55
CA SER A 114 4.09 -8.55 15.02
C SER A 114 3.59 -8.80 13.59
N PHE A 115 4.23 -9.73 12.87
CA PHE A 115 3.75 -10.13 11.54
C PHE A 115 2.34 -10.74 11.57
N ILE A 116 1.97 -11.42 12.67
CA ILE A 116 0.63 -11.97 12.88
C ILE A 116 -0.39 -10.85 13.03
N GLU A 117 -0.11 -9.87 13.90
CA GLU A 117 -1.00 -8.71 14.12
C GLU A 117 -1.18 -7.91 12.83
N PHE A 118 -0.09 -7.66 12.10
CA PHE A 118 -0.14 -6.99 10.80
C PHE A 118 -1.04 -7.73 9.81
N ARG A 119 -0.88 -9.05 9.68
CA ARG A 119 -1.72 -9.87 8.81
C ARG A 119 -3.19 -9.79 9.21
N MET A 120 -3.49 -9.97 10.49
CA MET A 120 -4.87 -9.94 11.00
C MET A 120 -5.54 -8.60 10.71
N ARG A 121 -4.81 -7.49 10.94
CA ARG A 121 -5.25 -6.15 10.62
C ARG A 121 -5.59 -5.98 9.14
N ILE A 122 -4.65 -6.33 8.25
CA ILE A 122 -4.85 -6.16 6.80
C ILE A 122 -5.96 -7.08 6.27
N GLU A 123 -6.05 -8.32 6.73
CA GLU A 123 -7.15 -9.21 6.34
C GLU A 123 -8.50 -8.72 6.86
N GLY A 124 -8.55 -8.13 8.06
CA GLY A 124 -9.75 -7.53 8.64
C GLY A 124 -10.29 -6.37 7.80
N ILE A 125 -9.44 -5.38 7.49
CA ILE A 125 -9.86 -4.25 6.65
C ILE A 125 -10.17 -4.69 5.22
N PHE A 126 -9.43 -5.66 4.66
CA PHE A 126 -9.73 -6.18 3.33
C PHE A 126 -11.10 -6.87 3.29
N SER A 127 -11.43 -7.68 4.31
CA SER A 127 -12.75 -8.28 4.43
C SER A 127 -13.83 -7.21 4.42
N LYS A 128 -13.70 -6.18 5.27
CA LYS A 128 -14.64 -5.05 5.34
C LYS A 128 -14.83 -4.37 3.97
N ILE A 129 -13.72 -4.00 3.32
CA ILE A 129 -13.75 -3.36 2.00
C ILE A 129 -14.48 -4.25 1.00
N VAL A 130 -14.18 -5.55 0.94
CA VAL A 130 -14.82 -6.45 -0.05
C VAL A 130 -16.30 -6.68 0.23
N THR A 131 -16.71 -6.75 1.50
CA THR A 131 -18.10 -7.08 1.86
C THR A 131 -19.05 -5.89 1.93
N GLU A 132 -18.54 -4.69 2.26
CA GLU A 132 -19.35 -3.49 2.45
C GLU A 132 -19.33 -2.55 1.23
N ASN A 133 -18.47 -2.82 0.24
CA ASN A 133 -18.35 -2.00 -0.96
C ASN A 133 -19.55 -2.16 -1.92
N THR A 134 -20.06 -1.04 -2.41
CA THR A 134 -21.14 -0.97 -3.40
C THR A 134 -20.68 -0.47 -4.77
N TYR A 135 -19.40 -0.11 -4.92
CA TYR A 135 -18.81 0.42 -6.14
C TYR A 135 -18.34 -0.67 -7.11
N GLU A 136 -18.33 -0.40 -8.42
CA GLU A 136 -17.85 -1.36 -9.40
C GLU A 136 -16.33 -1.46 -9.40
N ARG A 137 -15.65 -0.31 -9.30
CA ARG A 137 -14.19 -0.21 -9.18
C ARG A 137 -13.78 0.69 -8.04
N ILE A 138 -12.86 0.20 -7.21
CA ILE A 138 -12.22 1.00 -6.16
C ILE A 138 -10.71 1.04 -6.33
N ALA A 139 -10.07 2.01 -5.69
CA ALA A 139 -8.63 2.00 -5.46
C ALA A 139 -8.30 1.95 -3.98
N ILE A 140 -7.20 1.28 -3.64
CA ILE A 140 -6.58 1.25 -2.32
C ILE A 140 -5.16 1.81 -2.49
N VAL A 141 -4.93 3.00 -1.96
CA VAL A 141 -3.63 3.68 -1.96
C VAL A 141 -2.93 3.44 -0.62
N ALA A 142 -1.86 2.65 -0.66
CA ALA A 142 -1.18 2.17 0.55
C ALA A 142 0.33 2.01 0.33
N HIS A 143 0.91 1.01 0.97
CA HIS A 143 2.35 0.81 1.10
C HIS A 143 2.77 -0.58 0.58
N GLY A 144 4.06 -0.78 0.36
CA GLY A 144 4.57 -2.04 -0.20
C GLY A 144 4.21 -3.27 0.63
N GLY A 145 4.35 -3.19 1.96
CA GLY A 145 4.00 -4.27 2.88
C GLY A 145 2.50 -4.54 2.94
N VAL A 146 1.70 -3.47 2.97
CA VAL A 146 0.23 -3.54 2.97
C VAL A 146 -0.30 -4.20 1.70
N ILE A 147 0.14 -3.75 0.52
CA ILE A 147 -0.27 -4.32 -0.77
C ILE A 147 0.14 -5.80 -0.86
N ASN A 148 1.34 -6.15 -0.40
CA ASN A 148 1.76 -7.54 -0.31
C ASN A 148 0.82 -8.37 0.58
N SER A 149 0.45 -7.84 1.75
CA SER A 149 -0.47 -8.52 2.66
C SER A 149 -1.88 -8.66 2.07
N LEU A 150 -2.37 -7.64 1.35
CA LEU A 150 -3.64 -7.70 0.61
C LEU A 150 -3.62 -8.77 -0.49
N LEU A 151 -2.54 -8.84 -1.29
CA LEU A 151 -2.39 -9.89 -2.30
C LEU A 151 -2.33 -11.28 -1.66
N ARG A 152 -1.61 -11.45 -0.55
CA ARG A 152 -1.57 -12.71 0.21
C ARG A 152 -2.95 -13.11 0.72
N ALA A 153 -3.75 -12.17 1.22
CA ALA A 153 -5.13 -12.39 1.62
C ALA A 153 -6.01 -12.81 0.43
N PHE A 154 -5.88 -12.11 -0.70
CA PHE A 154 -6.60 -12.40 -1.93
C PHE A 154 -6.36 -13.84 -2.41
N PHE A 155 -5.10 -14.27 -2.42
CA PHE A 155 -4.67 -15.62 -2.81
C PHE A 155 -4.82 -16.68 -1.71
N LYS A 156 -5.22 -16.31 -0.49
CA LYS A 156 -5.27 -17.19 0.70
C LYS A 156 -3.92 -17.87 0.98
N MET A 157 -2.82 -17.12 0.84
CA MET A 157 -1.48 -17.63 1.06
C MET A 157 -1.22 -17.96 2.54
N PRO A 158 -0.53 -19.07 2.86
CA PRO A 158 -0.12 -19.35 4.24
C PRO A 158 0.88 -18.32 4.73
N ILE A 159 0.93 -18.09 6.04
CA ILE A 159 1.75 -17.02 6.64
C ILE A 159 3.26 -17.28 6.51
N SER A 160 3.64 -18.54 6.41
CA SER A 160 5.04 -18.98 6.28
C SER A 160 5.59 -18.89 4.86
N MET A 161 4.95 -18.13 3.96
CA MET A 161 5.42 -17.99 2.58
C MET A 161 6.49 -16.91 2.47
N ASP A 162 7.59 -17.24 1.81
CA ASP A 162 8.73 -16.34 1.60
C ASP A 162 8.66 -15.56 0.28
N TYR A 163 7.49 -15.57 -0.39
CA TYR A 163 7.29 -14.81 -1.62
C TYR A 163 6.92 -13.36 -1.33
N TYR A 164 7.58 -12.46 -2.06
CA TYR A 164 7.33 -11.03 -2.00
C TYR A 164 7.03 -10.52 -3.41
N PHE A 165 5.93 -9.79 -3.56
CA PHE A 165 5.58 -9.09 -4.78
C PHE A 165 6.29 -7.74 -4.77
N LYS A 166 7.20 -7.51 -5.72
CA LYS A 166 7.89 -6.22 -5.86
C LYS A 166 6.85 -5.13 -6.15
N MET A 167 6.94 -4.00 -5.44
CA MET A 167 6.07 -2.84 -5.61
C MET A 167 6.93 -1.59 -5.82
N GLY A 168 6.90 -1.03 -7.03
CA GLY A 168 7.51 0.25 -7.34
C GLY A 168 6.66 1.41 -6.84
N ASP A 169 7.25 2.60 -6.77
CA ASP A 169 6.53 3.81 -6.39
C ASP A 169 5.45 4.11 -7.42
N THR A 170 4.24 4.46 -6.97
CA THR A 170 3.03 4.54 -7.81
C THR A 170 2.72 3.28 -8.64
N GLY A 171 3.31 2.13 -8.29
CA GLY A 171 3.05 0.86 -8.95
C GLY A 171 1.59 0.44 -8.77
N ILE A 172 0.99 -0.02 -9.87
CA ILE A 172 -0.45 -0.31 -9.95
C ILE A 172 -0.63 -1.82 -10.10
N SER A 173 -1.49 -2.41 -9.28
CA SER A 173 -1.97 -3.77 -9.48
C SER A 173 -3.48 -3.75 -9.63
N LEU A 174 -4.03 -4.58 -10.52
CA LEU A 174 -5.47 -4.70 -10.71
C LEU A 174 -5.91 -6.13 -10.47
N ILE A 175 -6.75 -6.30 -9.45
CA ILE A 175 -7.40 -7.57 -9.12
C ILE A 175 -8.91 -7.42 -9.23
N GLU A 176 -9.60 -8.53 -9.42
CA GLU A 176 -11.05 -8.57 -9.58
C GLU A 176 -11.65 -9.73 -8.80
N ILE A 177 -12.79 -9.45 -8.17
CA ILE A 177 -13.62 -10.42 -7.48
C ILE A 177 -15.01 -10.37 -8.12
N ASP A 178 -15.41 -11.47 -8.75
CA ASP A 178 -16.72 -11.67 -9.36
C ASP A 178 -17.33 -12.97 -8.84
N GLY A 179 -18.18 -12.87 -7.81
CA GLY A 179 -18.66 -14.03 -7.07
C GLY A 179 -17.51 -14.85 -6.47
N GLU A 180 -17.41 -16.11 -6.89
CA GLU A 180 -16.31 -17.00 -6.48
C GLU A 180 -15.05 -16.84 -7.35
N GLN A 181 -15.18 -16.22 -8.52
CA GLN A 181 -14.06 -16.02 -9.43
C GLN A 181 -13.17 -14.86 -8.95
N LYS A 182 -11.87 -15.14 -8.89
CA LYS A 182 -10.83 -14.18 -8.51
C LYS A 182 -9.82 -14.08 -9.63
N THR A 183 -9.67 -12.89 -10.20
CA THR A 183 -8.80 -12.63 -11.35
C THR A 183 -7.72 -11.63 -10.99
N VAL A 184 -6.52 -11.85 -11.51
CA VAL A 184 -5.42 -10.89 -11.46
C VAL A 184 -5.18 -10.43 -12.89
N HIS A 185 -5.38 -9.15 -13.16
CA HIS A 185 -5.15 -8.58 -14.49
C HIS A 185 -3.67 -8.26 -14.67
N PHE A 186 -3.06 -7.62 -13.68
CA PHE A 186 -1.62 -7.35 -13.62
C PHE A 186 -1.19 -7.01 -12.18
N ILE A 187 0.10 -7.14 -11.90
CA ILE A 187 0.72 -6.77 -10.62
C ILE A 187 1.90 -5.84 -10.91
N ASN A 188 1.95 -4.71 -10.21
CA ASN A 188 3.03 -3.73 -10.26
C ASN A 188 3.36 -3.21 -11.66
N ASP A 189 2.35 -2.77 -12.41
CA ASP A 189 2.55 -1.97 -13.62
C ASP A 189 3.07 -0.57 -13.23
N THR A 190 4.19 -0.18 -13.83
CA THR A 190 4.82 1.14 -13.64
C THR A 190 5.05 1.84 -14.98
N ASN A 191 4.38 1.40 -16.05
CA ASN A 191 4.69 1.86 -17.41
C ASN A 191 4.33 3.34 -17.62
N HIS A 192 3.46 3.92 -16.78
CA HIS A 192 3.20 5.37 -16.78
C HIS A 192 4.41 6.20 -16.38
N LEU A 193 5.42 5.59 -15.77
CA LEU A 193 6.67 6.26 -15.40
C LEU A 193 7.73 6.19 -16.49
N ASP A 194 7.49 5.49 -17.60
CA ASP A 194 8.47 5.37 -18.68
C ASP A 194 8.88 6.76 -19.22
N GLY A 195 10.20 6.95 -19.37
CA GLY A 195 10.77 8.23 -19.81
C GLY A 195 10.67 9.37 -18.79
N MET A 196 10.44 9.06 -17.51
CA MET A 196 10.72 9.99 -16.40
C MET A 196 12.20 9.94 -15.98
#